data_AF-K2EWL7-F1
#
_entry.id   AF-K2EWL7-F1
#
_cell.length_a   1.000
_cell.length_b   1.000
_cell.length_c   1.000
_cell.angle_alpha   90.00
_cell.angle_beta   90.00
_cell.angle_gamma   90.00
#
_symmetry.space_group_name_H-M   'P 1'
#
loop_
_entity.id
_entity.type
_entity.pdbx_description
1 polymer ?
#
loop_
_entity_poly.entity_id
_entity_poly.type
_entity_poly.pdbx_seq_one_letter_code
_entity_poly.pdbx_strand_id
1 'polypeptide(L)'
;MSQPLDVLGGITAEQFLSEYWQKKPLLVRNAMPEIASLLEPNDVMELALEEHVTARLIKQKDRDPNQWSVKSSPLLKADFQKMPKLWTLLVQAVDHYSFDLSALWKKFPFIPQWRRDDIMVSYAP
;
A
#
# COMPACT_ATOMS: atom_id res chain seq x y z
N MET A 1 10.61 -15.80 19.77
CA MET A 1 10.39 -15.53 18.34
C MET A 1 11.65 -15.85 17.52
N SER A 2 12.35 -16.92 17.89
CA SER A 2 13.73 -17.19 17.48
C SER A 2 13.87 -17.87 16.11
N GLN A 3 12.76 -18.06 15.39
CA GLN A 3 12.80 -18.62 14.04
C GLN A 3 12.97 -17.49 13.01
N PRO A 4 13.83 -17.69 12.01
CA PRO A 4 13.89 -16.84 10.82
C PRO A 4 12.52 -16.64 10.18
N LEU A 5 12.24 -15.42 9.72
CA LEU A 5 11.02 -15.09 8.97
C LEU A 5 11.40 -14.65 7.55
N ASP A 6 10.74 -15.24 6.55
CA ASP A 6 10.98 -14.90 5.14
C ASP A 6 10.66 -13.43 4.84
N VAL A 7 9.60 -12.89 5.48
CA VAL A 7 9.21 -11.48 5.36
C VAL A 7 10.29 -10.51 5.89
N LEU A 8 11.21 -11.02 6.71
CA LEU A 8 12.36 -10.29 7.25
C LEU A 8 13.67 -10.65 6.53
N GLY A 9 13.64 -11.51 5.51
CA GLY A 9 14.84 -11.93 4.78
C GLY A 9 15.71 -12.93 5.53
N GLY A 10 15.10 -13.77 6.36
CA GLY A 10 15.80 -14.83 7.08
C GLY A 10 16.42 -14.42 8.42
N ILE A 11 16.17 -13.20 8.90
CA ILE A 11 16.47 -12.81 10.29
C ILE A 11 15.28 -13.12 11.20
N THR A 12 15.56 -13.22 12.51
CA THR A 12 14.49 -13.41 13.50
C THR A 12 13.78 -12.10 13.80
N ALA A 13 12.59 -12.19 14.39
CA ALA A 13 11.89 -11.00 14.87
C ALA A 13 12.67 -10.26 15.98
N GLU A 14 13.40 -10.97 16.86
CA GLU A 14 14.23 -10.32 17.87
C GLU A 14 15.36 -9.49 17.24
N GLN A 15 16.04 -10.05 16.23
CA GLN A 15 17.09 -9.32 15.50
C GLN A 15 16.52 -8.08 14.81
N PHE A 16 15.36 -8.22 14.17
CA PHE A 16 14.67 -7.09 13.55
C PHE A 16 14.33 -5.98 14.55
N LEU A 17 13.74 -6.34 15.70
CA LEU A 17 13.35 -5.38 16.75
C LEU A 17 14.56 -4.74 17.45
N SER A 18 15.65 -5.48 17.64
CA SER A 18 16.85 -4.98 18.31
C SER A 18 17.71 -4.10 17.41
N GLU A 19 17.75 -4.34 16.11
CA GLU A 19 18.68 -3.64 15.20
C GLU A 19 18.02 -2.67 14.22
N TYR A 20 16.78 -2.93 13.78
CA TYR A 20 16.16 -2.22 12.65
C TYR A 20 14.93 -1.40 13.03
N TRP A 21 14.00 -1.98 13.80
CA TRP A 21 12.73 -1.35 14.12
C TRP A 21 12.93 0.02 14.79
N GLN A 22 12.42 1.08 14.13
CA GLN A 22 12.59 2.49 14.52
C GLN A 22 14.06 2.96 14.64
N LYS A 23 15.00 2.31 13.93
CA LYS A 23 16.44 2.63 13.98
C LYS A 23 17.05 2.85 12.60
N LYS A 24 16.89 1.89 11.69
CA LYS A 24 17.47 1.93 10.33
C LYS A 24 16.60 1.13 9.35
N PRO A 25 16.56 1.48 8.05
CA PRO A 25 15.82 0.74 7.05
C PRO A 25 16.40 -0.66 6.81
N LEU A 26 15.55 -1.60 6.40
CA LEU A 26 15.92 -2.95 5.96
C LEU A 26 15.31 -3.21 4.57
N LEU A 27 16.15 -3.58 3.60
CA LEU A 27 15.70 -4.03 2.28
C LEU A 27 15.63 -5.56 2.28
N VAL A 28 14.42 -6.11 2.17
CA VAL A 28 14.19 -7.55 2.01
C VAL A 28 13.78 -7.83 0.57
N ARG A 29 14.60 -8.58 -0.16
CA ARG A 29 14.28 -8.98 -1.54
C ARG A 29 13.38 -10.20 -1.51
N ASN A 30 12.36 -10.21 -2.38
CA ASN A 30 11.43 -11.33 -2.53
C ASN A 30 10.70 -11.72 -1.22
N ALA A 31 10.36 -10.74 -0.38
CA ALA A 31 9.72 -10.97 0.92
C ALA A 31 8.30 -11.56 0.82
N MET A 32 7.54 -11.14 -0.20
CA MET A 32 6.13 -11.46 -0.39
C MET A 32 5.77 -11.49 -1.89
N PRO A 33 6.25 -12.49 -2.66
CA PRO A 33 5.94 -12.62 -4.08
C PRO A 33 4.44 -12.75 -4.39
N GLU A 34 3.64 -13.27 -3.46
CA GLU A 34 2.20 -13.48 -3.62
C GLU A 34 1.39 -12.19 -3.74
N ILE A 35 1.91 -11.03 -3.30
CA ILE A 35 1.19 -9.75 -3.38
C ILE A 35 0.82 -9.40 -4.82
N ALA A 36 1.65 -9.82 -5.79
CA ALA A 36 1.44 -9.53 -7.20
C ALA A 36 0.14 -10.09 -7.78
N SER A 37 -0.46 -11.11 -7.13
CA SER A 37 -1.72 -11.71 -7.56
C SER A 37 -2.93 -11.33 -6.71
N LEU A 38 -2.77 -10.47 -5.68
CA LEU A 38 -3.86 -10.16 -4.74
C LEU A 38 -4.78 -9.04 -5.19
N LEU A 39 -4.29 -8.13 -6.03
CA LEU A 39 -5.06 -6.99 -6.53
C LEU A 39 -4.61 -6.62 -7.95
N GLU A 40 -5.58 -6.42 -8.81
CA GLU A 40 -5.37 -5.83 -10.12
C GLU A 40 -5.59 -4.30 -10.07
N PRO A 41 -4.98 -3.54 -11.00
CA PRO A 41 -5.21 -2.09 -11.08
C PRO A 41 -6.69 -1.68 -11.16
N ASN A 42 -7.51 -2.49 -11.85
CA ASN A 42 -8.94 -2.22 -11.98
C ASN A 42 -9.67 -2.34 -10.64
N ASP A 43 -9.32 -3.33 -9.81
CA ASP A 43 -9.92 -3.51 -8.48
C ASP A 43 -9.71 -2.27 -7.59
N VAL A 44 -8.49 -1.71 -7.64
CA VAL A 44 -8.12 -0.50 -6.89
C VAL A 44 -8.88 0.72 -7.40
N MET A 45 -9.05 0.85 -8.73
CA MET A 45 -9.79 1.95 -9.33
C MET A 45 -11.29 1.88 -9.01
N GLU A 46 -11.88 0.69 -9.03
CA GLU A 46 -13.29 0.49 -8.69
C GLU A 46 -13.55 0.80 -7.21
N LEU A 47 -12.72 0.26 -6.31
CA LEU A 47 -12.85 0.52 -4.88
C LEU A 47 -12.74 2.02 -4.54
N ALA A 48 -11.91 2.76 -5.27
CA ALA A 48 -11.74 4.20 -5.06
C ALA A 48 -12.97 5.05 -5.41
N LEU A 49 -13.95 4.50 -6.11
CA LEU A 49 -15.21 5.18 -6.48
C LEU A 49 -16.30 5.02 -5.41
N GLU A 50 -16.11 4.12 -4.45
CA GLU A 50 -17.07 3.89 -3.36
C GLU A 50 -17.12 5.07 -2.40
N GLU A 51 -18.34 5.45 -1.97
CA GLU A 51 -18.58 6.68 -1.19
C GLU A 51 -17.87 6.68 0.18
N HIS A 52 -17.75 5.50 0.79
CA HIS A 52 -17.16 5.35 2.13
C HIS A 52 -15.65 5.07 2.11
N VAL A 53 -15.05 4.98 0.92
CA VAL A 53 -13.62 4.70 0.77
C VAL A 53 -12.83 6.00 0.78
N THR A 54 -11.75 6.00 1.55
CA THR A 54 -10.79 7.12 1.56
C THR A 54 -9.78 6.92 0.45
N ALA A 55 -9.86 7.74 -0.58
CA ALA A 55 -8.95 7.68 -1.73
C ALA A 55 -8.37 9.06 -2.07
N ARG A 56 -7.20 9.07 -2.70
CA ARG A 56 -6.53 10.28 -3.19
C ARG A 56 -5.97 10.04 -4.59
N LEU A 57 -6.34 10.89 -5.53
CA LEU A 57 -5.79 10.92 -6.88
C LEU A 57 -4.79 12.08 -6.99
N ILE A 58 -3.52 11.74 -7.16
CA ILE A 58 -2.42 12.71 -7.30
C ILE A 58 -1.96 12.71 -8.75
N LYS A 59 -1.87 13.90 -9.35
CA LYS A 59 -1.56 14.05 -10.79
C LYS A 59 -0.49 15.11 -10.98
N GLN A 60 0.50 14.81 -11.83
CA GLN A 60 1.46 15.78 -12.33
C GLN A 60 1.02 16.28 -13.72
N LYS A 61 1.14 17.57 -14.01
CA LYS A 61 0.81 18.08 -15.36
C LYS A 61 1.91 17.76 -16.36
N ASP A 62 1.55 17.26 -17.53
CA ASP A 62 2.52 16.92 -18.60
C ASP A 62 3.37 18.10 -19.07
N ARG A 63 2.83 19.33 -19.03
CA ARG A 63 3.52 20.53 -19.51
C ARG A 63 4.46 21.16 -18.47
N ASP A 64 4.29 20.83 -17.20
CA ASP A 64 5.08 21.41 -16.11
C ASP A 64 5.24 20.38 -14.98
N PRO A 65 6.44 19.77 -14.84
CA PRO A 65 6.69 18.75 -13.83
C PRO A 65 6.64 19.28 -12.39
N ASN A 66 6.64 20.61 -12.18
CA ASN A 66 6.50 21.18 -10.84
C ASN A 66 5.03 21.40 -10.44
N GLN A 67 4.08 21.21 -11.37
CA GLN A 67 2.66 21.37 -11.08
C GLN A 67 1.99 20.05 -10.72
N TRP A 68 1.65 19.93 -9.44
CA TRP A 68 0.91 18.81 -8.87
C TRP A 68 -0.51 19.22 -8.50
N SER A 69 -1.44 18.28 -8.65
CA SER A 69 -2.81 18.41 -8.16
C SER A 69 -3.19 17.18 -7.37
N VAL A 70 -3.99 17.38 -6.33
CA VAL A 70 -4.52 16.32 -5.48
C VAL A 70 -6.03 16.45 -5.47
N LYS A 71 -6.74 15.34 -5.71
CA LYS A 71 -8.16 15.22 -5.47
C LYS A 71 -8.40 14.11 -4.45
N SER A 72 -9.10 14.40 -3.37
CA SER A 72 -9.52 13.42 -2.37
C SER A 72 -10.91 12.87 -2.69
N SER A 73 -11.27 11.72 -2.12
CA SER A 73 -12.60 11.14 -2.26
C SER A 73 -13.72 12.10 -1.78
N PRO A 74 -14.94 12.00 -2.34
CA PRO A 74 -15.37 10.99 -3.32
C PRO A 74 -14.77 11.22 -4.72
N LEU A 75 -14.26 10.14 -5.32
CA LEU A 75 -13.79 10.14 -6.70
C LEU A 75 -14.90 9.63 -7.61
N LEU A 76 -14.98 10.21 -8.81
CA LEU A 76 -15.96 9.85 -9.83
C LEU A 76 -15.24 9.26 -11.03
N LYS A 77 -15.94 8.45 -11.84
CA LYS A 77 -15.40 7.93 -13.12
C LYS A 77 -14.87 9.04 -14.02
N ALA A 78 -15.47 10.23 -13.96
CA ALA A 78 -15.03 11.40 -14.72
C ALA A 78 -13.63 11.91 -14.32
N ASP A 79 -13.17 11.66 -13.08
CA ASP A 79 -11.85 12.10 -12.60
C ASP A 79 -10.69 11.36 -13.25
N PHE A 80 -10.97 10.17 -13.77
CA PHE A 80 -10.03 9.30 -14.47
C PHE A 80 -10.04 9.52 -16.00
N GLN A 81 -10.83 10.48 -16.49
CA GLN A 81 -10.82 10.86 -17.90
C GLN A 81 -9.70 11.88 -18.17
N LYS A 82 -9.01 11.72 -19.31
CA LYS A 82 -7.94 12.63 -19.76
C LYS A 82 -6.82 12.80 -18.71
N MET A 83 -6.40 11.68 -18.13
CA MET A 83 -5.30 11.65 -17.17
C MET A 83 -3.97 12.04 -17.84
N PRO A 84 -3.09 12.79 -17.16
CA PRO A 84 -1.73 13.01 -17.62
C PRO A 84 -0.94 11.69 -17.62
N LYS A 85 0.31 11.72 -18.10
CA LYS A 85 1.17 10.52 -18.07
C LYS A 85 1.53 10.08 -16.67
N LEU A 86 1.77 11.04 -15.76
CA LEU A 86 2.27 10.77 -14.42
C LEU A 86 1.19 11.08 -13.39
N TRP A 87 0.71 10.03 -12.74
CA TRP A 87 -0.28 10.10 -11.68
C TRP A 87 -0.19 8.88 -10.77
N THR A 88 -0.80 8.99 -9.59
CA THR A 88 -0.99 7.84 -8.69
C THR A 88 -2.34 7.94 -8.00
N LEU A 89 -2.99 6.79 -7.85
CA LEU A 89 -4.17 6.59 -7.03
C LEU A 89 -3.75 5.91 -5.73
N LEU A 90 -4.13 6.49 -4.60
CA LEU A 90 -3.92 5.95 -3.26
C LEU A 90 -5.28 5.59 -2.66
N VAL A 91 -5.46 4.35 -2.21
CA VAL A 91 -6.66 3.89 -1.50
C VAL A 91 -6.25 3.41 -0.12
N GLN A 92 -6.87 3.98 0.91
CA GLN A 92 -6.60 3.66 2.31
C GLN A 92 -7.41 2.46 2.78
N ALA A 93 -6.93 1.80 3.85
CA ALA A 93 -7.62 0.73 4.55
C ALA A 93 -8.19 -0.37 3.64
N VAL A 94 -7.42 -0.78 2.63
CA VAL A 94 -7.88 -1.79 1.65
C VAL A 94 -8.01 -3.17 2.30
N ASP A 95 -7.29 -3.42 3.40
CA ASP A 95 -7.44 -4.61 4.22
C ASP A 95 -8.80 -4.74 4.92
N HIS A 96 -9.60 -3.67 5.00
CA HIS A 96 -11.00 -3.76 5.44
C HIS A 96 -11.93 -4.33 4.36
N TYR A 97 -11.54 -4.23 3.08
CA TYR A 97 -12.35 -4.62 1.94
C TYR A 97 -11.86 -5.93 1.28
N SER A 98 -10.64 -6.38 1.59
CA SER A 98 -10.05 -7.61 1.06
C SER A 98 -9.54 -8.53 2.18
N PHE A 99 -10.14 -9.72 2.29
CA PHE A 99 -9.68 -10.75 3.23
C PHE A 99 -8.26 -11.22 2.94
N ASP A 100 -7.86 -11.28 1.66
CA ASP A 100 -6.52 -11.72 1.27
C ASP A 100 -5.45 -10.72 1.68
N LEU A 101 -5.72 -9.42 1.54
CA LEU A 101 -4.83 -8.38 2.05
C LEU A 101 -4.79 -8.36 3.57
N SER A 102 -5.95 -8.49 4.23
CA SER A 102 -6.02 -8.60 5.69
C SER A 102 -5.17 -9.76 6.22
N ALA A 103 -5.13 -10.88 5.49
CA ALA A 103 -4.33 -12.05 5.85
C ALA A 103 -2.81 -11.78 5.84
N LEU A 104 -2.32 -10.77 5.12
CA LEU A 104 -0.90 -10.40 5.12
C LEU A 104 -0.41 -9.98 6.52
N TRP A 105 -1.28 -9.43 7.37
CA TRP A 105 -0.93 -9.11 8.75
C TRP A 105 -0.47 -10.32 9.57
N LYS A 106 -0.85 -11.55 9.18
CA LYS A 106 -0.41 -12.80 9.82
C LYS A 106 1.09 -13.04 9.65
N LYS A 107 1.74 -12.43 8.65
CA LYS A 107 3.20 -12.49 8.44
C LYS A 107 3.98 -11.62 9.42
N PHE A 108 3.33 -10.68 10.11
CA PHE A 108 3.95 -9.76 11.06
C PHE A 108 3.45 -9.98 12.51
N PRO A 109 3.48 -11.23 13.04
CA PRO A 109 2.90 -11.53 14.36
C PRO A 109 3.68 -10.88 15.51
N PHE A 110 4.93 -10.48 15.26
CA PHE A 110 5.84 -9.88 16.24
C PHE A 110 5.57 -8.38 16.49
N ILE A 111 4.79 -7.72 15.63
CA ILE A 111 4.33 -6.34 15.88
C ILE A 111 3.00 -6.39 16.62
N PRO A 112 2.88 -5.76 17.80
CA PRO A 112 1.61 -5.70 18.54
C PRO A 112 0.49 -5.11 17.68
N GLN A 113 -0.73 -5.65 17.81
CA GLN A 113 -1.86 -5.26 16.95
C GLN A 113 -2.18 -3.75 17.02
N TRP A 114 -2.11 -3.15 18.21
CA TRP A 114 -2.36 -1.71 18.42
C TRP A 114 -1.33 -0.78 17.75
N ARG A 115 -0.21 -1.30 17.27
CA ARG A 115 0.79 -0.55 16.48
C ARG A 115 0.54 -0.63 14.98
N ARG A 116 -0.40 -1.47 14.55
CA ARG A 116 -0.82 -1.59 13.16
C ARG A 116 -1.88 -0.53 12.90
N ASP A 117 -1.81 0.10 11.75
CA ASP A 117 -2.80 1.07 11.30
C ASP A 117 -3.66 0.39 10.24
N ASP A 118 -3.28 0.49 8.96
CA ASP A 118 -4.00 -0.09 7.84
C ASP A 118 -3.04 -0.48 6.69
N ILE A 119 -3.59 -1.11 5.64
CA ILE A 119 -2.88 -1.38 4.38
C ILE A 119 -3.39 -0.39 3.31
N MET A 120 -2.58 0.63 3.02
CA MET A 120 -2.78 1.49 1.86
C MET A 120 -2.26 0.82 0.58
N VAL A 121 -3.06 0.84 -0.49
CA VAL A 121 -2.65 0.39 -1.82
C VAL A 121 -2.50 1.58 -2.74
N SER A 122 -1.43 1.59 -3.53
CA SER A 122 -1.18 2.59 -4.57
C SER A 122 -1.14 1.95 -5.96
N TYR A 123 -1.81 2.56 -6.92
CA TYR A 123 -1.64 2.27 -8.35
C TYR A 123 -1.02 3.48 -9.05
N ALA A 124 -0.02 3.24 -9.90
CA ALA A 124 0.60 4.23 -10.78
C ALA A 124 0.97 3.54 -12.11
N PRO A 125 0.68 4.16 -13.28
CA PRO A 125 1.04 3.62 -14.59
C PRO A 125 2.48 3.93 -15.01
#